data_AF-A0A956MFU7-F1
#
_entry.id   AF-A0A956MFU7-F1
#
_cell.length_a   1.000
_cell.length_b   1.000
_cell.length_c   1.000
_cell.angle_alpha   90.00
_cell.angle_beta   90.00
_cell.angle_gamma   90.00
#
_symmetry.space_group_name_H-M   'P 1'
#
loop_
_entity.id
_entity.type
_entity.pdbx_description
1 polymer ?
#
loop_
_entity_poly.entity_id
_entity_poly.type
_entity_poly.pdbx_seq_one_letter_code
_entity_poly.pdbx_strand_id
1 'polypeptide(L)'
;MRRSLLPLLPVLVLAPQAALAQTRQPTIPPPTIVEYKPQSTLVVPEHTVPRARFPAVDFHGHPPNLDNPQTIREVVEAMDRLNLQVMVQARGSSGERLTRQIEAVRAAGYADRFVFFTTLDLRDVGPGSGAKLAAQLERDVAAGAVGIGEINKGFGLGTT
;
A
#
# COMPACT_ATOMS: atom_id res chain seq x y z
N MET A 1 65.56 -6.35 44.64
CA MET A 1 64.17 -5.85 44.68
C MET A 1 63.89 -5.03 43.43
N ARG A 2 63.22 -5.59 42.41
CA ARG A 2 62.82 -4.88 41.19
C ARG A 2 61.29 -4.76 41.20
N ARG A 3 60.76 -3.54 41.21
CA ARG A 3 59.33 -3.26 41.12
C ARG A 3 58.91 -3.30 39.66
N SER A 4 58.09 -4.27 39.28
CA SER A 4 57.47 -4.36 37.96
C SER A 4 56.27 -3.40 37.89
N LEU A 5 56.31 -2.45 36.98
CA LEU A 5 55.18 -1.59 36.61
C LEU A 5 54.44 -2.25 35.45
N LEU A 6 53.17 -2.62 35.63
CA LEU A 6 52.28 -2.98 34.52
C LEU A 6 51.81 -1.70 33.81
N PRO A 7 51.77 -1.66 32.46
CA PRO A 7 51.18 -0.54 31.75
C PRO A 7 49.64 -0.67 31.74
N LEU A 8 48.94 0.40 32.07
CA LEU A 8 47.50 0.53 31.84
C LEU A 8 47.26 0.79 30.35
N LEU A 9 46.56 -0.14 29.68
CA LEU A 9 46.00 0.09 28.35
C LEU A 9 44.74 0.96 28.47
N PRO A 10 44.59 2.04 27.69
CA PRO A 10 43.36 2.81 27.68
C PRO A 10 42.27 2.00 26.95
N VAL A 11 41.14 1.80 27.64
CA VAL A 11 39.92 1.28 27.02
C VAL A 11 39.35 2.40 26.15
N LEU A 12 39.40 2.22 24.83
CA LEU A 12 38.76 3.12 23.88
C LEU A 12 37.24 2.95 23.98
N VAL A 13 36.57 3.89 24.65
CA VAL A 13 35.10 3.94 24.69
C VAL A 13 34.61 4.42 23.32
N LEU A 14 34.06 3.49 22.53
CA LEU A 14 33.40 3.80 21.27
C LEU A 14 32.05 4.47 21.58
N ALA A 15 32.00 5.80 21.52
CA ALA A 15 30.74 6.53 21.68
C ALA A 15 29.76 6.16 20.53
N PRO A 16 28.46 5.97 20.82
CA PRO A 16 27.49 5.56 19.81
C PRO A 16 27.24 6.73 18.85
N GLN A 17 27.76 6.63 17.62
CA GLN A 17 27.56 7.63 16.56
C GLN A 17 26.08 7.90 16.23
N ALA A 18 25.19 6.96 16.57
CA ALA A 18 23.75 7.08 16.33
C ALA A 18 23.11 8.28 17.06
N ALA A 19 23.61 8.69 18.24
CA ALA A 19 23.04 9.79 19.01
C ALA A 19 23.28 11.18 18.35
N LEU A 20 24.37 11.34 17.61
CA LEU A 20 24.71 12.62 16.94
C LEU A 20 23.84 12.90 15.70
N ALA A 21 23.24 11.87 15.10
CA ALA A 21 22.38 12.03 13.93
C ALA A 21 21.01 12.65 14.29
N GLN A 22 20.52 12.43 15.51
CA GLN A 22 19.20 12.89 15.95
C GLN A 22 19.17 14.33 16.48
N THR A 23 20.34 14.95 16.72
CA THR A 23 20.46 16.30 17.32
C THR A 23 21.04 17.33 16.36
N ARG A 24 21.13 17.02 15.06
CA ARG A 24 21.71 17.92 14.07
C ARG A 24 20.71 19.04 13.73
N GLN A 25 21.06 20.28 14.06
CA GLN A 25 20.30 21.44 13.61
C GLN A 25 20.51 21.67 12.11
N PRO A 26 19.47 22.10 11.37
CA PRO A 26 19.61 22.46 9.96
C PRO A 26 20.69 23.53 9.79
N THR A 27 21.64 23.31 8.89
CA THR A 27 22.67 24.31 8.54
C THR A 27 22.18 25.32 7.50
N ILE A 28 20.97 25.11 6.97
CA ILE A 28 20.25 26.02 6.08
C ILE A 28 18.82 26.18 6.61
N PRO A 29 18.19 27.36 6.43
CA PRO A 29 16.77 27.53 6.75
C PRO A 29 15.93 26.42 6.09
N PRO A 30 15.04 25.73 6.82
CA PRO A 30 14.17 24.72 6.22
C PRO A 30 13.31 25.34 5.11
N PRO A 31 13.18 24.70 3.94
CA PRO A 31 12.29 25.20 2.90
C PRO A 31 10.84 25.17 3.40
N THR A 32 10.04 26.13 2.95
CA THR A 32 8.59 26.06 3.11
C THR A 32 8.02 24.85 2.34
N ILE A 33 6.80 24.44 2.66
CA ILE A 33 6.14 23.30 2.00
C ILE A 33 6.05 23.47 0.47
N VAL A 34 5.97 24.72 -0.02
CA VAL A 34 5.89 25.03 -1.46
C VAL A 34 7.26 25.07 -2.14
N GLU A 35 8.32 25.30 -1.37
CA GLU A 35 9.71 25.33 -1.85
C GLU A 35 10.34 23.92 -1.85
N TYR A 36 9.83 23.01 -1.00
CA TYR A 36 10.36 21.65 -0.90
C TYR A 36 9.99 20.81 -2.13
N LYS A 37 10.91 20.76 -3.10
CA LYS A 37 10.83 19.92 -4.31
C LYS A 37 11.96 18.89 -4.29
N PRO A 38 11.88 17.83 -3.46
CA PRO A 38 12.95 16.84 -3.36
C PRO A 38 13.18 16.20 -4.73
N GLN A 39 14.42 16.26 -5.19
CA GLN A 39 14.88 15.53 -6.35
C GLN A 39 15.54 14.23 -5.86
N SER A 40 15.44 13.17 -6.65
CA SER A 40 16.20 11.96 -6.36
C SER A 40 17.70 12.30 -6.34
N THR A 41 18.37 11.99 -5.23
CA THR A 41 19.83 12.12 -5.13
C THR A 41 20.56 10.88 -5.64
N LEU A 42 19.82 9.82 -6.00
CA LEU A 42 20.36 8.60 -6.57
C LEU A 42 20.69 8.82 -8.05
N VAL A 43 21.97 9.02 -8.35
CA VAL A 43 22.49 9.16 -9.72
C VAL A 43 23.09 7.82 -10.14
N VAL A 44 22.32 7.04 -10.88
CA VAL A 44 22.74 5.76 -11.48
C VAL A 44 22.14 5.64 -12.89
N PRO A 45 22.72 4.85 -13.81
CA PRO A 45 22.08 4.55 -15.08
C PRO A 45 20.69 3.95 -14.85
N GLU A 46 19.68 4.48 -15.55
CA GLU A 46 18.33 3.93 -15.51
C GLU A 46 18.23 2.71 -16.43
N HIS A 47 17.52 1.68 -15.97
CA HIS A 47 17.18 0.50 -16.77
C HIS A 47 15.69 0.21 -16.69
N THR A 48 14.93 0.78 -17.63
CA THR A 48 13.47 0.62 -17.68
C THR A 48 13.10 -0.78 -18.18
N VAL A 49 12.31 -1.52 -17.40
CA VAL A 49 11.72 -2.81 -17.80
C VAL A 49 10.19 -2.63 -17.82
N PRO A 50 9.63 -2.12 -18.93
CA PRO A 50 8.22 -1.68 -18.97
C PRO A 50 7.22 -2.83 -19.01
N ARG A 51 7.67 -4.08 -19.19
CA ARG A 51 6.83 -5.27 -19.28
C ARG A 51 7.47 -6.41 -18.52
N ALA A 52 6.69 -7.10 -17.69
CA ALA A 52 7.18 -8.26 -16.96
C ALA A 52 7.59 -9.39 -17.92
N ARG A 53 8.75 -10.01 -17.66
CA ARG A 53 9.27 -11.13 -18.47
C ARG A 53 8.31 -12.33 -18.45
N PHE A 54 7.69 -12.58 -17.30
CA PHE A 54 6.70 -13.63 -17.09
C PHE A 54 5.34 -13.01 -16.76
N PRO A 55 4.25 -13.74 -17.03
CA PRO A 55 2.93 -13.30 -16.62
C PRO A 55 2.88 -13.03 -15.11
N ALA A 56 2.45 -11.84 -14.71
CA ALA A 56 2.50 -11.39 -13.32
C ALA A 56 1.10 -11.16 -12.73
N VAL A 57 1.00 -11.27 -11.41
CA VAL A 57 -0.18 -10.89 -10.63
C VAL A 57 0.12 -9.59 -9.93
N ASP A 58 -0.69 -8.56 -10.20
CA ASP A 58 -0.68 -7.36 -9.38
C ASP A 58 -1.51 -7.63 -8.13
N PHE A 59 -0.85 -7.88 -7.00
CA PHE A 59 -1.52 -8.20 -5.75
C PHE A 59 -2.10 -6.96 -5.03
N HIS A 60 -1.79 -5.75 -5.51
CA HIS A 60 -2.16 -4.51 -4.85
C HIS A 60 -2.52 -3.40 -5.85
N GLY A 61 -3.57 -3.66 -6.63
CA GLY A 61 -4.06 -2.72 -7.62
C GLY A 61 -5.01 -1.68 -7.04
N HIS A 62 -4.79 -0.41 -7.39
CA HIS A 62 -5.74 0.69 -7.16
C HIS A 62 -6.31 1.20 -8.48
N PRO A 63 -7.10 0.39 -9.21
CA PRO A 63 -7.72 0.86 -10.44
C PRO A 63 -8.75 1.97 -10.13
N PRO A 64 -9.15 2.77 -11.13
CA PRO A 64 -10.34 3.60 -11.05
C PRO A 64 -11.59 2.79 -10.67
N ASN A 65 -12.73 3.46 -10.48
CA ASN A 65 -13.98 2.74 -10.26
C ASN A 65 -14.32 1.85 -11.45
N LEU A 66 -14.30 0.52 -11.24
CA LEU A 66 -14.69 -0.48 -12.23
C LEU A 66 -16.22 -0.62 -12.34
N ASP A 67 -16.92 0.46 -12.69
CA ASP A 67 -18.39 0.53 -12.75
C ASP A 67 -18.95 0.69 -14.17
N ASN A 68 -18.09 0.85 -15.17
CA ASN A 68 -18.49 0.99 -16.57
C ASN A 68 -17.52 0.25 -17.52
N PRO A 69 -18.01 -0.23 -18.69
CA PRO A 69 -17.20 -1.05 -19.60
C PRO A 69 -15.98 -0.34 -20.20
N GLN A 70 -16.04 0.98 -20.39
CA GLN A 70 -14.93 1.73 -20.99
C GLN A 70 -13.72 1.76 -20.05
N THR A 71 -13.94 2.15 -18.78
CA THR A 71 -12.89 2.15 -17.76
C THR A 71 -12.31 0.76 -17.53
N ILE A 72 -13.15 -0.28 -17.51
CA ILE A 72 -12.67 -1.66 -17.33
C ILE A 72 -11.73 -2.06 -18.48
N ARG A 73 -12.08 -1.75 -19.74
CA ARG A 73 -11.20 -2.02 -20.89
C ARG A 73 -9.88 -1.27 -20.80
N GLU A 74 -9.89 0.02 -20.44
CA GLU A 74 -8.67 0.82 -20.29
C GLU A 74 -7.72 0.23 -19.25
N VAL A 75 -8.26 -0.28 -18.14
CA VAL A 75 -7.46 -0.96 -17.11
C VAL A 75 -6.87 -2.27 -17.65
N VAL A 76 -7.67 -3.10 -18.34
CA VAL A 76 -7.19 -4.36 -18.92
C VAL A 76 -6.12 -4.12 -20.00
N GLU A 77 -6.30 -3.09 -20.85
CA GLU A 77 -5.28 -2.71 -21.83
C GLU A 77 -3.96 -2.28 -21.16
N ALA A 78 -4.03 -1.59 -20.02
CA ALA A 78 -2.85 -1.25 -19.23
C ALA A 78 -2.20 -2.52 -18.63
N MET A 79 -3.01 -3.44 -18.12
CA MET A 79 -2.53 -4.74 -17.62
C MET A 79 -1.80 -5.53 -18.71
N ASP A 80 -2.37 -5.59 -19.92
CA ASP A 80 -1.78 -6.31 -21.05
C ASP A 80 -0.42 -5.73 -21.46
N ARG A 81 -0.29 -4.40 -21.50
CA ARG A 81 1.00 -3.72 -21.79
C ARG A 81 2.09 -4.09 -20.77
N LEU A 82 1.70 -4.30 -19.51
CA LEU A 82 2.60 -4.63 -18.40
C LEU A 82 2.84 -6.15 -18.25
N ASN A 83 2.10 -7.00 -18.97
CA ASN A 83 2.03 -8.46 -18.79
C ASN A 83 1.44 -8.89 -17.44
N LEU A 84 0.45 -8.14 -16.95
CA LEU A 84 -0.36 -8.49 -15.78
C LEU A 84 -1.53 -9.39 -16.20
N GLN A 85 -1.55 -10.61 -15.70
CA GLN A 85 -2.65 -11.55 -15.98
C GLN A 85 -3.85 -11.26 -15.09
N VAL A 86 -3.59 -11.08 -13.80
CA VAL A 86 -4.62 -10.88 -12.78
C VAL A 86 -4.24 -9.66 -11.95
N MET A 87 -5.21 -8.82 -11.67
CA MET A 87 -5.11 -7.75 -10.69
C MET A 87 -6.01 -8.06 -9.50
N VAL A 88 -5.44 -8.08 -8.31
CA VAL A 88 -6.18 -7.96 -7.06
C VAL A 88 -6.53 -6.49 -6.90
N GLN A 89 -7.79 -6.16 -7.13
CA GLN A 89 -8.35 -4.88 -6.75
C GLN A 89 -8.29 -4.80 -5.22
N ALA A 90 -7.50 -3.83 -4.72
CA ALA A 90 -7.30 -3.57 -3.29
C ALA A 90 -7.84 -2.19 -2.87
N ARG A 91 -8.39 -1.43 -3.81
CA ARG A 91 -9.04 -0.14 -3.53
C ARG A 91 -10.28 -0.37 -2.65
N GLY A 92 -10.23 0.14 -1.43
CA GLY A 92 -11.25 -0.20 -0.42
C GLY A 92 -12.69 0.03 -0.88
N SER A 93 -13.48 -1.03 -0.93
CA SER A 93 -14.87 -1.10 -1.40
C SER A 93 -15.58 -2.22 -0.64
N SER A 94 -16.88 -2.07 -0.38
CA SER A 94 -17.70 -3.10 0.28
C SER A 94 -19.17 -2.94 -0.04
N GLY A 95 -19.98 -3.93 0.34
CA GLY A 95 -21.42 -3.94 0.15
C GLY A 95 -21.81 -3.75 -1.31
N GLU A 96 -22.90 -3.02 -1.55
CA GLU A 96 -23.43 -2.83 -2.90
C GLU A 96 -22.43 -2.21 -3.89
N ARG A 97 -21.52 -1.34 -3.40
CA ARG A 97 -20.52 -0.74 -4.28
C ARG A 97 -19.57 -1.80 -4.83
N LEU A 98 -19.11 -2.72 -3.97
CA LEU A 98 -18.27 -3.83 -4.38
C LEU A 98 -19.03 -4.79 -5.30
N THR A 99 -20.27 -5.15 -4.94
CA THR A 99 -21.12 -6.03 -5.76
C THR A 99 -21.27 -5.48 -7.17
N ARG A 100 -21.59 -4.19 -7.33
CA ARG A 100 -21.72 -3.55 -8.65
C ARG A 100 -20.42 -3.59 -9.45
N GLN A 101 -19.26 -3.44 -8.82
CA GLN A 101 -17.97 -3.52 -9.51
C GLN A 101 -17.68 -4.93 -10.01
N ILE A 102 -17.94 -5.95 -9.17
CA ILE A 102 -17.78 -7.36 -9.55
C ILE A 102 -18.72 -7.69 -10.72
N GLU A 103 -19.98 -7.27 -10.65
CA GLU A 103 -20.97 -7.48 -11.70
C GLU A 103 -20.59 -6.77 -13.00
N ALA A 104 -20.12 -5.52 -12.93
CA ALA A 104 -19.68 -4.77 -14.10
C ALA A 104 -18.49 -5.43 -14.80
N VAL A 105 -17.50 -5.91 -14.04
CA VAL A 105 -16.36 -6.66 -14.59
C VAL A 105 -16.79 -7.99 -15.22
N ARG A 106 -17.72 -8.72 -14.58
CA ARG A 106 -18.30 -9.94 -15.16
C ARG A 106 -19.06 -9.65 -16.45
N ALA A 107 -19.90 -8.62 -16.46
CA ALA A 107 -20.68 -8.21 -17.62
C ALA A 107 -19.79 -7.71 -18.78
N ALA A 108 -18.64 -7.11 -18.47
CA ALA A 108 -17.65 -6.70 -19.46
C ALA A 108 -16.82 -7.87 -20.02
N GLY A 109 -16.97 -9.09 -19.49
CA GLY A 109 -16.29 -10.30 -19.97
C GLY A 109 -14.86 -10.47 -19.44
N TYR A 110 -14.48 -9.80 -18.34
CA TYR A 110 -13.13 -9.82 -17.79
C TYR A 110 -13.06 -10.40 -16.37
N ALA A 111 -13.96 -11.32 -16.04
CA ALA A 111 -14.08 -11.90 -14.70
C ALA A 111 -12.80 -12.63 -14.22
N ASP A 112 -12.00 -13.15 -15.15
CA ASP A 112 -10.74 -13.84 -14.92
C ASP A 112 -9.53 -12.91 -14.76
N ARG A 113 -9.69 -11.62 -15.12
CA ARG A 113 -8.62 -10.61 -15.02
C ARG A 113 -8.57 -9.92 -13.66
N PHE A 114 -9.62 -10.03 -12.86
CA PHE A 114 -9.71 -9.34 -11.57
C PHE A 114 -10.03 -10.28 -10.42
N VAL A 115 -9.38 -10.04 -9.29
CA VAL A 115 -9.71 -10.59 -7.99
C VAL A 115 -10.12 -9.43 -7.09
N PHE A 116 -11.17 -9.59 -6.30
CA PHE A 116 -11.71 -8.51 -5.48
C PHE A 116 -11.48 -8.79 -4.00
N PHE A 117 -10.86 -7.82 -3.32
CA PHE A 117 -10.81 -7.77 -1.88
C PHE A 117 -11.83 -6.75 -1.36
N THR A 118 -12.55 -7.10 -0.31
CA THR A 118 -13.48 -6.18 0.38
C THR A 118 -12.75 -5.40 1.47
N THR A 119 -13.28 -4.24 1.87
CA THR A 119 -12.86 -3.50 3.06
C THR A 119 -13.95 -3.55 4.13
N LEU A 120 -13.56 -3.40 5.38
CA LEU A 120 -14.51 -3.28 6.49
C LEU A 120 -15.11 -1.88 6.55
N ASP A 121 -16.44 -1.79 6.64
CA ASP A 121 -17.11 -0.52 6.94
C ASP A 121 -17.02 -0.20 8.43
N LEU A 122 -15.94 0.49 8.82
CA LEU A 122 -15.64 0.82 10.21
C LEU A 122 -16.30 2.12 10.71
N ARG A 123 -17.23 2.71 9.95
CA ARG A 123 -17.97 3.90 10.41
C ARG A 123 -18.88 3.54 11.57
N ASP A 124 -19.01 4.44 12.53
CA ASP A 124 -19.94 4.33 13.67
C ASP A 124 -19.81 3.01 14.46
N VAL A 125 -18.58 2.49 14.62
CA VAL A 125 -18.33 1.26 15.37
C VAL A 125 -18.66 1.46 16.85
N GLY A 126 -19.46 0.53 17.39
CA GLY A 126 -19.85 0.48 18.80
C GLY A 126 -20.36 -0.92 19.19
N PRO A 127 -21.03 -1.06 20.34
CA PRO A 127 -21.63 -2.33 20.75
C PRO A 127 -22.55 -2.91 19.65
N GLY A 128 -22.34 -4.19 19.31
CA GLY A 128 -23.08 -4.88 18.25
C GLY A 128 -22.52 -4.72 16.82
N SER A 129 -21.50 -3.87 16.59
CA SER A 129 -20.91 -3.72 15.26
C SER A 129 -20.23 -4.98 14.73
N GLY A 130 -19.76 -5.88 15.60
CA GLY A 130 -19.19 -7.16 15.17
C GLY A 130 -20.15 -8.00 14.32
N ALA A 131 -21.43 -8.10 14.72
CA ALA A 131 -22.44 -8.82 13.95
C ALA A 131 -22.76 -8.13 12.62
N LYS A 132 -22.77 -6.78 12.60
CA LYS A 132 -22.99 -6.00 11.37
C LYS A 132 -21.86 -6.18 10.35
N LEU A 133 -20.61 -6.12 10.83
CA LEU A 133 -19.41 -6.34 10.01
C LEU A 133 -19.34 -7.78 9.49
N ALA A 134 -19.67 -8.78 10.31
CA ALA A 134 -19.76 -10.16 9.88
C ALA A 134 -20.80 -10.34 8.76
N ALA A 135 -22.00 -9.79 8.93
CA ALA A 135 -23.04 -9.84 7.90
C ALA A 135 -22.65 -9.09 6.61
N GLN A 136 -21.86 -8.01 6.70
CA GLN A 136 -21.30 -7.34 5.53
C GLN A 136 -20.31 -8.27 4.80
N LEU A 137 -19.36 -8.87 5.52
CA LEU A 137 -18.39 -9.79 4.95
C LEU A 137 -19.06 -10.99 4.28
N GLU A 138 -20.09 -11.57 4.90
CA GLU A 138 -20.86 -12.67 4.30
C GLU A 138 -21.48 -12.27 2.95
N ARG A 139 -22.06 -11.07 2.86
CA ARG A 139 -22.61 -10.55 1.59
C ARG A 139 -21.53 -10.31 0.55
N ASP A 140 -20.40 -9.74 0.95
CA ASP A 140 -19.31 -9.44 0.03
C ASP A 140 -18.65 -10.71 -0.51
N VAL A 141 -18.47 -11.73 0.34
CA VAL A 141 -18.00 -13.06 -0.07
C VAL A 141 -19.00 -13.69 -1.04
N ALA A 142 -20.30 -13.63 -0.74
CA ALA A 142 -21.34 -14.13 -1.64
C ALA A 142 -21.36 -13.42 -3.00
N ALA A 143 -21.03 -12.12 -3.05
CA ALA A 143 -20.90 -11.37 -4.30
C ALA A 143 -19.67 -11.82 -5.13
N GLY A 144 -18.60 -12.26 -4.45
CA GLY A 144 -17.38 -12.78 -5.07
C GLY A 144 -16.08 -12.18 -4.54
N ALA A 145 -16.10 -11.44 -3.43
CA ALA A 145 -14.89 -11.06 -2.73
C ALA A 145 -14.19 -12.30 -2.15
N VAL A 146 -12.87 -12.37 -2.28
CA VAL A 146 -12.10 -13.55 -1.82
C VAL A 146 -11.08 -13.22 -0.71
N GLY A 147 -11.09 -11.99 -0.23
CA GLY A 147 -10.19 -11.54 0.82
C GLY A 147 -10.61 -10.19 1.38
N ILE A 148 -9.96 -9.81 2.49
CA ILE A 148 -10.05 -8.48 3.06
C ILE A 148 -8.80 -7.73 2.63
N GLY A 149 -8.99 -6.57 2.02
CA GLY A 149 -7.93 -5.72 1.51
C GLY A 149 -7.46 -4.73 2.57
N GLU A 150 -7.24 -3.50 2.15
CA GLU A 150 -6.79 -2.45 3.05
C GLU A 150 -7.82 -2.16 4.15
N ILE A 151 -7.34 -2.17 5.39
CA ILE A 151 -8.04 -1.56 6.53
C ILE A 151 -7.54 -0.11 6.63
N ASN A 152 -8.43 0.84 6.40
CA ASN A 152 -8.06 2.25 6.39
C ASN A 152 -7.56 2.70 7.77
N LYS A 153 -6.45 3.45 7.79
CA LYS A 153 -5.80 3.95 9.03
C LYS A 153 -6.65 4.93 9.83
N GLY A 154 -7.67 5.53 9.21
CA GLY A 154 -8.66 6.34 9.90
C GLY A 154 -9.60 5.51 10.76
N PHE A 155 -9.69 4.18 10.56
CA PHE A 155 -10.57 3.29 11.34
C PHE A 155 -12.02 3.78 11.47
N GLY A 156 -12.55 4.40 10.40
CA GLY A 156 -13.90 4.98 10.39
C GLY A 156 -14.01 6.36 11.06
N LEU A 157 -12.92 6.90 11.61
CA LEU A 157 -12.84 8.26 12.12
C LEU A 157 -12.69 9.23 10.93
N GLY A 158 -13.63 10.16 10.82
CA GLY A 158 -13.57 11.26 9.88
C GLY A 158 -13.79 12.58 10.62
N THR A 159 -13.14 13.64 10.16
CA THR A 159 -13.51 15.01 10.50
C THR A 159 -14.50 15.48 9.45
N THR A 160 -15.77 15.62 9.81
CA THR A 160 -16.77 16.35 9.01
C THR A 160 -16.61 17.85 9.19
#